data_AF-A0A958MSB4-F1
#
_entry.id   AF-A0A958MSB4-F1
#
_cell.length_a   1.000
_cell.length_b   1.000
_cell.length_c   1.000
_cell.angle_alpha   90.00
_cell.angle_beta   90.00
_cell.angle_gamma   90.00
#
_symmetry.space_group_name_H-M   'P 1'
#
loop_
_entity.id
_entity.type
_entity.pdbx_description
1 polymer ?
#
loop_
_entity_poly.entity_id
_entity_poly.type
_entity_poly.pdbx_seq_one_letter_code
_entity_poly.pdbx_strand_id
1 'polypeptide(L)'
;MNRTGIGTWEQINPFLAEASKITGVPLVAANDVHYLNQGDQLAQETLICIGSNKTLMDENRYRLGSDQFYFKSPEQMRALFQAFPEACDRTLEIAERCEIHFKLEDDEGKPIYHLPTYPTQGGVSLKDEMVRLSREGLEKRIAQAIQRGEEINEEKRAEYDKRLDYELGVIDGMGFNGYFLIVQDFIGWAKSHDIPVGPGRGSGAGSLVAYSLGITDLDPMPYNLIFERFLNPERISMPDFDVDFCQENRQRVIEYVTNKYGEASVSQIITYGKLQARAAIRDVGRVMGMTFGEVDVVAKLVPEKLGITLKDAIDEEPRLRDLMETDPKVNNLMELAQKIEGLVRHAGIHAAGVIIADGNIISHAPLYRGTEGENVVQYDMKHSEKIGLIKFDFLGLKTLTHVNDALKLVEKNRGKKFRTEDISLTDKGIYQVMCKGDTAGIFQFEGEGITDLIRKAQPTCFEDIVAINALYRPGPMDMIPDYLARKKGEKKVEFLFPELEPILKETYGIVVYQEQVQLIAAKIANYSLGEADMLRRAMGKKIAEVMAEQKTRFLSGAKENQHDLKKAEELFDTMAEFAKYGFNKSHAAAYCVVA
;
A
#
# COMPACT_ATOMS: atom_id res chain seq x y z
N MET A 1 22.21 30.16 -23.01
CA MET A 1 21.84 31.59 -22.93
C MET A 1 20.43 31.67 -22.38
N ASN A 2 20.18 32.55 -21.42
CA ASN A 2 18.85 32.78 -20.86
C ASN A 2 18.41 34.23 -21.10
N ARG A 3 17.10 34.45 -21.23
CA ARG A 3 16.47 35.78 -21.31
C ARG A 3 15.19 35.79 -20.47
N THR A 4 15.38 35.79 -19.15
CA THR A 4 14.30 35.78 -18.15
C THR A 4 13.97 37.18 -17.62
N GLY A 5 14.17 38.24 -18.40
CA GLY A 5 13.87 39.62 -17.97
C GLY A 5 14.78 40.18 -16.86
N ILE A 6 15.73 39.40 -16.33
CA ILE A 6 16.77 39.88 -15.43
C ILE A 6 17.82 40.65 -16.23
N GLY A 7 18.11 41.89 -15.85
CA GLY A 7 19.06 42.78 -16.54
C GLY A 7 20.50 42.23 -16.61
N THR A 8 20.93 41.39 -15.65
CA THR A 8 22.25 40.73 -15.68
C THR A 8 22.47 39.90 -16.94
N TRP A 9 21.40 39.32 -17.53
CA TRP A 9 21.52 38.56 -18.78
C TRP A 9 21.91 39.43 -19.97
N GLU A 10 21.58 40.72 -19.97
CA GLU A 10 21.97 41.66 -21.03
C GLU A 10 23.48 41.90 -21.05
N GLN A 11 24.13 41.76 -19.88
CA GLN A 11 25.59 41.87 -19.75
C GLN A 11 26.30 40.55 -20.05
N ILE A 12 25.74 39.41 -19.60
CA ILE A 12 26.34 38.08 -19.75
C ILE A 12 26.20 37.55 -21.19
N ASN A 13 25.05 37.73 -21.83
CA ASN A 13 24.78 37.13 -23.15
C ASN A 13 25.76 37.59 -24.26
N PRO A 14 26.15 38.89 -24.36
CA PRO A 14 27.19 39.32 -25.30
C PRO A 14 28.54 38.64 -25.04
N PHE A 15 28.94 38.54 -23.77
CA PHE A 15 30.16 37.82 -23.39
C PHE A 15 30.11 36.33 -23.77
N LEU A 16 28.98 35.65 -23.54
CA LEU A 16 28.80 34.26 -23.96
C LEU A 16 28.90 34.11 -25.49
N ALA A 17 28.37 35.07 -26.25
CA ALA A 17 28.46 35.06 -27.70
C ALA A 17 29.90 35.28 -28.20
N GLU A 18 30.66 36.18 -27.57
CA GLU A 18 32.10 36.37 -27.81
C GLU A 18 32.87 35.08 -27.50
N ALA A 19 32.66 34.51 -26.32
CA ALA A 19 33.32 33.29 -25.86
C ALA A 19 33.01 32.10 -26.77
N SER A 20 31.77 31.97 -27.26
CA SER A 20 31.38 30.95 -28.24
C SER A 20 32.16 31.06 -29.55
N LYS A 21 32.37 32.28 -30.07
CA LYS A 21 33.19 32.50 -31.28
C LYS A 21 34.66 32.12 -31.07
N ILE A 22 35.22 32.45 -29.90
CA ILE A 22 36.62 32.15 -29.58
C ILE A 22 36.86 30.66 -29.38
N THR A 23 35.94 29.98 -28.68
CA THR A 23 36.11 28.59 -28.24
C THR A 23 35.53 27.57 -29.22
N GLY A 24 34.63 28.00 -30.12
CA GLY A 24 33.87 27.12 -30.99
C GLY A 24 32.74 26.37 -30.29
N VAL A 25 32.48 26.61 -29.01
CA VAL A 25 31.39 25.94 -28.26
C VAL A 25 30.05 26.55 -28.65
N PRO A 26 29.07 25.77 -29.17
CA PRO A 26 27.80 26.31 -29.63
C PRO A 26 26.91 26.88 -28.51
N LEU A 27 26.16 27.93 -28.83
CA LEU A 27 25.16 28.52 -27.92
C LEU A 27 23.82 27.81 -28.03
N VAL A 28 23.13 27.66 -26.90
CA VAL A 28 21.77 27.08 -26.81
C VAL A 28 20.88 28.04 -26.03
N ALA A 29 19.65 28.26 -26.51
CA ALA A 29 18.66 29.10 -25.85
C ALA A 29 17.89 28.31 -24.77
N ALA A 30 17.63 28.94 -23.63
CA ALA A 30 16.79 28.41 -22.55
C ALA A 30 16.03 29.55 -21.87
N ASN A 31 15.04 29.21 -21.03
CA ASN A 31 14.23 30.20 -20.31
C ASN A 31 14.16 29.95 -18.79
N ASP A 32 14.92 28.99 -18.25
CA ASP A 32 14.93 28.64 -16.82
C ASP A 32 13.51 28.59 -16.24
N VAL A 33 12.71 27.64 -16.70
CA VAL A 33 11.25 27.63 -16.45
C VAL A 33 10.95 27.13 -15.03
N HIS A 34 10.18 27.91 -14.27
CA HIS A 34 9.76 27.59 -12.88
C HIS A 34 8.25 27.38 -12.76
N TYR A 35 7.45 27.91 -13.68
CA TYR A 35 5.99 27.79 -13.67
C TYR A 35 5.43 27.76 -15.10
N LEU A 36 4.15 27.38 -15.27
CA LEU A 36 3.59 27.16 -16.60
C LEU A 36 3.16 28.47 -17.28
N ASN A 37 2.38 29.32 -16.62
CA ASN A 37 1.82 30.53 -17.22
C ASN A 37 2.41 31.79 -16.60
N GLN A 38 2.54 32.88 -17.36
CA GLN A 38 3.06 34.16 -16.86
C GLN A 38 2.37 34.65 -15.57
N GLY A 39 1.04 34.48 -15.48
CA GLY A 39 0.23 34.85 -14.30
C GLY A 39 0.43 33.99 -13.04
N ASP A 40 1.28 32.96 -13.08
CA ASP A 40 1.59 32.09 -11.94
C ASP A 40 2.80 32.59 -11.14
N GLN A 41 3.40 33.71 -11.52
CA GLN A 41 4.55 34.32 -10.82
C GLN A 41 4.28 34.53 -9.32
N LEU A 42 3.10 35.05 -8.94
CA LEU A 42 2.77 35.28 -7.52
C LEU A 42 2.60 33.97 -6.75
N ALA A 43 2.09 32.91 -7.39
CA ALA A 43 1.99 31.59 -6.78
C ALA A 43 3.38 30.98 -6.57
N GLN A 44 4.30 31.15 -7.53
CA GLN A 44 5.70 30.73 -7.39
C GLN A 44 6.41 31.49 -6.26
N GLU A 45 6.25 32.82 -6.17
CA GLU A 45 6.79 33.59 -5.04
C GLU A 45 6.22 33.15 -3.69
N THR A 46 4.93 32.79 -3.67
CA THR A 46 4.28 32.24 -2.47
C THR A 46 4.93 30.92 -2.06
N LEU A 47 5.17 29.99 -2.99
CA LEU A 47 5.88 28.72 -2.72
C LEU A 47 7.30 28.94 -2.18
N ILE A 48 8.04 29.87 -2.78
CA ILE A 48 9.38 30.25 -2.30
C ILE A 48 9.31 30.77 -0.85
N CYS A 49 8.32 31.61 -0.54
CA CYS A 49 8.11 32.12 0.83
C CYS A 49 7.68 31.02 1.81
N ILE A 50 6.91 30.02 1.34
CA ILE A 50 6.57 28.84 2.13
C ILE A 50 7.84 28.09 2.50
N GLY A 51 8.68 27.74 1.51
CA GLY A 51 9.91 26.97 1.72
C GLY A 51 10.99 27.72 2.52
N SER A 52 11.09 29.04 2.36
CA SER A 52 12.07 29.88 3.07
C SER A 52 11.58 30.43 4.42
N ASN A 53 10.36 30.07 4.83
CA ASN A 53 9.71 30.58 6.04
C ASN A 53 9.66 32.13 6.10
N LYS A 54 9.39 32.78 4.97
CA LYS A 54 9.25 34.24 4.82
C LYS A 54 7.81 34.64 4.47
N THR A 55 7.52 35.94 4.48
CA THR A 55 6.23 36.51 4.02
C THR A 55 6.41 37.31 2.74
N LEU A 56 5.32 37.56 2.00
CA LEU A 56 5.34 38.43 0.82
C LEU A 56 5.63 39.90 1.15
N MET A 57 5.56 40.28 2.43
CA MET A 57 5.91 41.63 2.89
C MET A 57 7.38 41.73 3.31
N ASP A 58 8.09 40.62 3.48
CA ASP A 58 9.53 40.64 3.79
C ASP A 58 10.31 41.17 2.57
N GLU A 59 11.01 42.28 2.76
CA GLU A 59 11.86 42.91 1.73
C GLU A 59 13.10 42.07 1.42
N ASN A 60 13.59 41.29 2.39
CA ASN A 60 14.76 40.42 2.26
C ASN A 60 14.42 39.01 1.74
N ARG A 61 13.17 38.77 1.33
CA ARG A 61 12.79 37.49 0.73
C ARG A 61 13.49 37.29 -0.61
N TYR A 62 13.75 36.03 -0.96
CA TYR A 62 14.17 35.71 -2.31
C TYR A 62 13.04 35.98 -3.30
N ARG A 63 13.34 36.69 -4.40
CA ARG A 63 12.43 36.93 -5.53
C ARG A 63 13.14 36.53 -6.81
N LEU A 64 12.38 36.00 -7.77
CA LEU A 64 12.92 35.70 -9.11
C LEU A 64 13.31 36.98 -9.88
N GLY A 65 12.75 38.14 -9.51
CA GLY A 65 13.11 39.44 -10.08
C GLY A 65 12.42 39.78 -11.39
N SER A 66 11.63 38.86 -11.97
CA SER A 66 10.74 39.10 -13.11
C SER A 66 9.61 38.07 -13.14
N ASP A 67 8.63 38.28 -14.02
CA ASP A 67 7.54 37.34 -14.31
C ASP A 67 7.82 36.44 -15.53
N GLN A 68 9.06 36.42 -16.03
CA GLN A 68 9.42 35.81 -17.31
C GLN A 68 9.88 34.34 -17.23
N PHE A 69 9.79 33.71 -16.06
CA PHE A 69 10.20 32.32 -15.79
C PHE A 69 9.10 31.28 -16.12
N TYR A 70 8.17 31.62 -17.02
CA TYR A 70 7.11 30.72 -17.46
C TYR A 70 7.48 29.89 -18.68
N PHE A 71 6.67 28.88 -19.01
CA PHE A 71 6.86 28.04 -20.20
C PHE A 71 6.43 28.78 -21.48
N LYS A 72 7.38 29.53 -22.06
CA LYS A 72 7.16 30.34 -23.26
C LYS A 72 6.88 29.51 -24.52
N SER A 73 6.07 30.06 -25.42
CA SER A 73 5.84 29.46 -26.74
C SER A 73 7.10 29.55 -27.63
N PRO A 74 7.22 28.71 -28.68
CA PRO A 74 8.31 28.80 -29.64
C PRO A 74 8.45 30.19 -30.28
N GLU A 75 7.34 30.86 -30.58
CA GLU A 75 7.31 32.22 -31.17
C GLU A 75 7.88 33.25 -30.20
N GLN A 76 7.49 33.16 -28.92
CA GLN A 76 8.02 34.02 -27.86
C GLN A 76 9.53 33.82 -27.70
N MET A 77 9.99 32.56 -27.69
CA MET A 77 11.42 32.24 -27.60
C MET A 77 12.20 32.74 -28.82
N ARG A 78 11.69 32.54 -30.04
CA ARG A 78 12.33 33.05 -31.25
C ARG A 78 12.36 34.56 -31.31
N ALA A 79 11.30 35.24 -30.85
CA ALA A 79 11.29 36.69 -30.70
C ALA A 79 12.37 37.17 -29.70
N LEU A 80 12.52 36.48 -28.57
CA LEU A 80 13.55 36.80 -27.59
C LEU A 80 14.97 36.56 -28.13
N PHE A 81 15.17 35.55 -28.98
CA PHE A 81 16.49 35.18 -29.50
C PHE A 81 16.68 35.48 -30.99
N GLN A 82 16.02 36.51 -31.53
CA GLN A 82 16.12 36.90 -32.95
C GLN A 82 17.55 37.13 -33.44
N ALA A 83 18.44 37.62 -32.56
CA ALA A 83 19.86 37.81 -32.88
C ALA A 83 20.67 36.50 -32.94
N PHE A 84 20.12 35.41 -32.41
CA PHE A 84 20.76 34.10 -32.29
C PHE A 84 19.76 32.96 -32.63
N PRO A 85 19.19 32.94 -33.85
CA PRO A 85 18.15 31.96 -34.20
C PRO A 85 18.65 30.51 -34.07
N GLU A 86 19.92 30.27 -34.43
CA GLU A 86 20.57 28.96 -34.29
C GLU A 86 20.60 28.44 -32.84
N ALA A 87 20.59 29.34 -31.84
CA ALA A 87 20.58 28.92 -30.44
C ALA A 87 19.24 28.27 -30.06
N CYS A 88 18.13 28.67 -30.71
CA CYS A 88 16.85 27.99 -30.58
C CYS A 88 16.84 26.69 -31.38
N ASP A 89 17.36 26.66 -32.61
CA ASP A 89 17.34 25.44 -33.43
C ASP A 89 18.15 24.30 -32.77
N ARG A 90 19.27 24.63 -32.12
CA ARG A 90 20.09 23.67 -31.36
C ARG A 90 19.38 23.01 -30.18
N THR A 91 18.28 23.57 -29.65
CA THR A 91 17.53 22.87 -28.60
C THR A 91 16.90 21.59 -29.14
N LEU A 92 16.49 21.59 -30.41
CA LEU A 92 15.95 20.41 -31.09
C LEU A 92 17.07 19.42 -31.39
N GLU A 93 18.23 19.87 -31.86
CA GLU A 93 19.38 18.99 -32.09
C GLU A 93 19.81 18.26 -30.80
N ILE A 94 19.77 18.93 -29.65
CA ILE A 94 20.07 18.30 -28.35
C ILE A 94 18.96 17.29 -28.00
N ALA A 95 17.70 17.68 -28.11
CA ALA A 95 16.58 16.81 -27.80
C ALA A 95 16.59 15.53 -28.66
N GLU A 96 16.91 15.64 -29.95
CA GLU A 96 17.05 14.52 -30.88
C GLU A 96 18.20 13.57 -30.55
N ARG A 97 19.26 14.06 -29.88
CA ARG A 97 20.41 13.24 -29.43
C ARG A 97 20.18 12.59 -28.07
N CYS A 98 19.22 13.07 -27.28
CA CYS A 98 18.94 12.56 -25.95
C CYS A 98 17.96 11.38 -26.01
N GLU A 99 18.49 10.19 -26.26
CA GLU A 99 17.72 8.95 -26.27
C GLU A 99 17.95 8.17 -24.96
N ILE A 100 17.00 8.23 -24.04
CA ILE A 100 17.05 7.55 -22.75
C ILE A 100 15.95 6.49 -22.70
N HIS A 101 16.36 5.22 -22.62
CA HIS A 101 15.45 4.09 -22.51
C HIS A 101 15.51 3.49 -21.10
N PHE A 102 14.36 3.41 -20.45
CA PHE A 102 14.22 2.66 -19.21
C PHE A 102 13.89 1.21 -19.56
N LYS A 103 14.80 0.27 -19.27
CA LYS A 103 14.53 -1.16 -19.43
C LYS A 103 13.71 -1.64 -18.22
N LEU A 104 12.38 -1.52 -18.34
CA LEU A 104 11.43 -1.94 -17.29
C LEU A 104 10.97 -3.39 -17.46
N GLU A 105 11.10 -3.92 -18.68
CA GLU A 105 10.66 -5.26 -19.05
C GLU A 105 11.82 -6.03 -19.69
N ASP A 106 11.81 -7.35 -19.52
CA ASP A 106 12.73 -8.26 -20.18
C ASP A 106 12.32 -8.48 -21.65
N ASP A 107 13.09 -9.31 -22.36
CA ASP A 107 12.90 -9.55 -23.78
C ASP A 107 11.61 -10.35 -24.07
N GLU A 108 10.95 -10.90 -23.04
CA GLU A 108 9.66 -11.60 -23.09
C GLU A 108 8.48 -10.68 -22.69
N GLY A 109 8.74 -9.41 -22.36
CA GLY A 109 7.72 -8.46 -21.90
C GLY A 109 7.32 -8.63 -20.43
N LYS A 110 8.11 -9.34 -19.62
CA LYS A 110 7.88 -9.46 -18.17
C LYS A 110 8.59 -8.32 -17.42
N PRO A 111 7.98 -7.77 -16.35
CA PRO A 111 8.66 -6.77 -15.53
C PRO A 111 9.99 -7.29 -14.98
N ILE A 112 11.04 -6.46 -15.07
CA ILE A 112 12.33 -6.74 -14.44
C ILE A 112 12.22 -6.43 -12.95
N TYR A 113 12.70 -7.36 -12.12
CA TYR A 113 12.75 -7.20 -10.67
C TYR A 113 14.20 -7.25 -10.18
N HIS A 114 14.56 -6.26 -9.36
CA HIS A 114 15.88 -6.10 -8.77
C HIS A 114 15.95 -6.77 -7.40
N LEU A 115 15.79 -8.10 -7.40
CA LEU A 115 15.77 -8.94 -6.19
C LEU A 115 17.18 -9.12 -5.61
N PRO A 116 17.37 -8.94 -4.29
CA PRO A 116 18.65 -9.25 -3.65
C PRO A 116 19.00 -10.72 -3.88
N THR A 117 20.30 -11.01 -4.01
CA THR A 117 20.74 -12.41 -4.06
C THR A 117 20.70 -13.01 -2.67
N TYR A 118 19.88 -14.05 -2.48
CA TYR A 118 19.92 -14.84 -1.25
C TYR A 118 21.17 -15.73 -1.23
N PRO A 119 22.01 -15.69 -0.18
CA PRO A 119 23.24 -16.45 -0.15
C PRO A 119 22.94 -17.94 0.10
N THR A 120 23.01 -18.77 -0.94
CA THR A 120 22.96 -20.23 -0.79
C THR A 120 24.35 -20.80 -0.54
N GLN A 121 24.43 -21.89 0.23
CA GLN A 121 25.69 -22.59 0.51
C GLN A 121 25.85 -23.81 -0.41
N GLY A 122 27.10 -24.19 -0.71
CA GLY A 122 27.39 -25.45 -1.41
C GLY A 122 26.89 -25.55 -2.85
N GLY A 123 26.56 -24.42 -3.50
CA GLY A 123 26.06 -24.39 -4.88
C GLY A 123 24.60 -24.81 -5.03
N VAL A 124 23.84 -24.91 -3.92
CA VAL A 124 22.41 -25.21 -3.94
C VAL A 124 21.65 -24.08 -4.66
N SER A 125 20.70 -24.44 -5.53
CA SER A 125 19.87 -23.45 -6.22
C SER A 125 18.84 -22.82 -5.28
N LEU A 126 18.35 -21.61 -5.57
CA LEU A 126 17.29 -20.98 -4.77
C LEU A 126 16.04 -21.86 -4.71
N LYS A 127 15.72 -22.55 -5.80
CA LYS A 127 14.60 -23.49 -5.89
C LYS A 127 14.77 -24.65 -4.91
N ASP A 128 15.93 -25.31 -4.94
CA ASP A 128 16.18 -26.48 -4.10
C ASP A 128 16.18 -26.10 -2.61
N GLU A 129 16.76 -24.95 -2.28
CA GLU A 129 16.75 -24.43 -0.91
C GLU A 129 15.33 -24.08 -0.44
N MET A 130 14.54 -23.44 -1.31
CA MET A 130 13.13 -23.12 -1.05
C MET A 130 12.30 -24.38 -0.77
N VAL A 131 12.45 -25.42 -1.59
CA VAL A 131 11.76 -26.71 -1.41
C VAL A 131 12.17 -27.37 -0.10
N ARG A 132 13.49 -27.41 0.19
CA ARG A 132 14.04 -28.02 1.40
C ARG A 132 13.50 -27.35 2.66
N LEU A 133 13.64 -26.03 2.76
CA LEU A 133 13.19 -25.25 3.92
C LEU A 133 11.68 -25.33 4.11
N SER A 134 10.90 -25.30 3.03
CA SER A 134 9.43 -25.37 3.12
C SER A 134 8.97 -26.75 3.59
N ARG A 135 9.58 -27.84 3.12
CA ARG A 135 9.25 -29.20 3.58
C ARG A 135 9.65 -29.42 5.04
N GLU A 136 10.86 -29.03 5.43
CA GLU A 136 11.31 -29.10 6.83
C GLU A 136 10.44 -28.24 7.76
N GLY A 137 10.02 -27.07 7.27
CA GLY A 137 9.13 -26.16 7.96
C GLY A 137 7.73 -26.73 8.18
N LEU A 138 7.14 -27.34 7.15
CA LEU A 138 5.84 -28.00 7.25
C LEU A 138 5.84 -29.12 8.29
N GLU A 139 6.89 -29.96 8.32
CA GLU A 139 7.01 -31.02 9.34
C GLU A 139 7.01 -30.46 10.76
N LYS A 140 7.73 -29.34 10.99
CA LYS A 140 7.74 -28.66 12.29
C LYS A 140 6.36 -28.13 12.65
N ARG A 141 5.67 -27.49 11.72
CA ARG A 141 4.31 -26.96 11.94
C ARG A 141 3.30 -28.06 12.27
N ILE A 142 3.35 -29.18 11.55
CA ILE A 142 2.49 -30.35 11.82
C ILE A 142 2.79 -30.93 13.21
N ALA A 143 4.05 -31.08 13.58
CA ALA A 143 4.43 -31.55 14.90
C ALA A 143 3.94 -30.61 16.02
N GLN A 144 4.02 -29.30 15.81
CA GLN A 144 3.48 -28.29 16.74
C GLN A 144 1.96 -28.38 16.86
N ALA A 145 1.23 -28.51 15.75
CA ALA A 145 -0.22 -28.66 15.74
C ALA A 145 -0.66 -29.92 16.52
N ILE A 146 0.01 -31.05 16.31
CA ILE A 146 -0.23 -32.29 17.07
C ILE A 146 0.03 -32.08 18.57
N GLN A 147 1.08 -31.36 18.96
CA GLN A 147 1.36 -31.03 20.36
C GLN A 147 0.28 -30.14 21.00
N ARG A 148 -0.36 -29.26 20.23
CA ARG A 148 -1.52 -28.47 20.68
C ARG A 148 -2.82 -29.27 20.77
N GLY A 149 -2.81 -30.54 20.35
CA GLY A 149 -3.97 -31.43 20.36
C GLY A 149 -4.79 -31.38 19.07
N GLU A 150 -4.24 -30.86 17.97
CA GLU A 150 -4.90 -30.88 16.66
C GLU A 150 -4.73 -32.25 15.99
N GLU A 151 -5.80 -32.79 15.42
CA GLU A 151 -5.77 -34.07 14.71
C GLU A 151 -5.46 -33.89 13.22
N ILE A 152 -4.25 -34.29 12.82
CA ILE A 152 -3.80 -34.36 11.42
C ILE A 152 -3.67 -35.83 11.04
N ASN A 153 -4.68 -36.36 10.35
CA ASN A 153 -4.67 -37.71 9.80
C ASN A 153 -3.91 -37.75 8.46
N GLU A 154 -3.73 -38.95 7.90
CA GLU A 154 -3.02 -39.14 6.61
C GLU A 154 -3.69 -38.40 5.45
N GLU A 155 -5.02 -38.31 5.45
CA GLU A 155 -5.78 -37.60 4.41
C GLU A 155 -5.51 -36.09 4.44
N LYS A 156 -5.63 -35.46 5.62
CA LYS A 156 -5.25 -34.06 5.81
C LYS A 156 -3.79 -33.85 5.44
N ARG A 157 -2.90 -34.75 5.87
CA ARG A 157 -1.47 -34.64 5.54
C ARG A 157 -1.25 -34.58 4.02
N ALA A 158 -1.93 -35.43 3.26
CA ALA A 158 -1.85 -35.43 1.80
C ALA A 158 -2.38 -34.13 1.17
N GLU A 159 -3.41 -33.50 1.76
CA GLU A 159 -3.89 -32.18 1.31
C GLU A 159 -2.84 -31.08 1.49
N TYR A 160 -2.13 -31.07 2.63
CA TYR A 160 -1.05 -30.10 2.89
C TYR A 160 0.10 -30.30 1.92
N ASP A 161 0.56 -31.55 1.73
CA ASP A 161 1.66 -31.84 0.81
C ASP A 161 1.30 -31.43 -0.63
N LYS A 162 0.06 -31.70 -1.07
CA LYS A 162 -0.44 -31.29 -2.39
C LYS A 162 -0.49 -29.78 -2.54
N ARG A 163 -0.99 -29.05 -1.53
CA ARG A 163 -1.03 -27.59 -1.56
C ARG A 163 0.38 -27.00 -1.57
N LEU A 164 1.30 -27.56 -0.78
CA LEU A 164 2.68 -27.11 -0.71
C LEU A 164 3.38 -27.25 -2.08
N ASP A 165 3.26 -28.43 -2.72
CA ASP A 165 3.89 -28.68 -4.02
C ASP A 165 3.32 -27.77 -5.12
N TYR A 166 2.00 -27.50 -5.09
CA TYR A 166 1.37 -26.55 -6.01
C TYR A 166 1.93 -25.13 -5.83
N GLU A 167 1.95 -24.62 -4.59
CA GLU A 167 2.45 -23.27 -4.30
C GLU A 167 3.93 -23.11 -4.67
N LEU A 168 4.77 -24.09 -4.31
CA LEU A 168 6.19 -24.11 -4.68
C LEU A 168 6.38 -24.06 -6.20
N GLY A 169 5.56 -24.80 -6.96
CA GLY A 169 5.59 -24.77 -8.43
C GLY A 169 5.24 -23.40 -9.01
N VAL A 170 4.23 -22.72 -8.45
CA VAL A 170 3.84 -21.36 -8.88
C VAL A 170 4.92 -20.33 -8.52
N ILE A 171 5.45 -20.37 -7.30
CA ILE A 171 6.50 -19.44 -6.83
C ILE A 171 7.76 -19.57 -7.68
N ASP A 172 8.16 -20.80 -7.99
CA ASP A 172 9.32 -21.08 -8.86
C ASP A 172 9.08 -20.60 -10.29
N GLY A 173 7.92 -20.91 -10.87
CA GLY A 173 7.55 -20.49 -12.22
C GLY A 173 7.49 -18.97 -12.40
N MET A 174 7.21 -18.22 -11.33
CA MET A 174 7.19 -16.75 -11.33
C MET A 174 8.53 -16.12 -10.94
N GLY A 175 9.53 -16.89 -10.52
CA GLY A 175 10.85 -16.39 -10.15
C GLY A 175 10.94 -15.76 -8.75
N PHE A 176 10.00 -16.05 -7.85
CA PHE A 176 9.94 -15.41 -6.51
C PHE A 176 10.58 -16.22 -5.38
N ASN A 177 11.33 -17.30 -5.67
CA ASN A 177 12.04 -18.08 -4.66
C ASN A 177 12.93 -17.21 -3.76
N GLY A 178 13.74 -16.33 -4.36
CA GLY A 178 14.65 -15.44 -3.62
C GLY A 178 13.91 -14.50 -2.67
N TYR A 179 12.76 -13.97 -3.11
CA TYR A 179 11.92 -13.09 -2.30
C TYR A 179 11.45 -13.78 -1.01
N PHE A 180 10.87 -14.99 -1.13
CA PHE A 180 10.40 -15.74 0.03
C PHE A 180 11.55 -16.10 0.99
N LEU A 181 12.72 -16.48 0.46
CA LEU A 181 13.90 -16.80 1.27
C LEU A 181 14.43 -15.57 2.03
N ILE A 182 14.43 -14.39 1.40
CA ILE A 182 14.79 -13.12 2.07
C ILE A 182 13.80 -12.80 3.20
N VAL A 183 12.50 -12.92 2.93
CA VAL A 183 11.46 -12.64 3.93
C VAL A 183 11.53 -13.60 5.10
N GLN A 184 11.66 -14.90 4.82
CA GLN A 184 11.85 -15.92 5.85
C GLN A 184 13.07 -15.64 6.71
N ASP A 185 14.17 -15.19 6.12
CA ASP A 185 15.43 -15.02 6.81
C ASP A 185 15.40 -13.90 7.85
N PHE A 186 14.95 -12.70 7.48
CA PHE A 186 14.88 -11.61 8.46
C PHE A 186 13.80 -11.85 9.52
N ILE A 187 12.70 -12.56 9.19
CA ILE A 187 11.68 -12.96 10.17
C ILE A 187 12.25 -14.01 11.13
N GLY A 188 12.94 -15.03 10.62
CA GLY A 188 13.58 -16.06 11.42
C GLY A 188 14.69 -15.50 12.31
N TRP A 189 15.47 -14.55 11.80
CA TRP A 189 16.45 -13.81 12.57
C TRP A 189 15.77 -13.01 13.70
N ALA A 190 14.71 -12.26 13.41
CA ALA A 190 13.97 -11.50 14.41
C ALA A 190 13.43 -12.41 15.53
N LYS A 191 12.75 -13.51 15.16
CA LYS A 191 12.22 -14.49 16.12
C LYS A 191 13.33 -15.11 16.99
N SER A 192 14.51 -15.41 16.42
CA SER A 192 15.64 -15.97 17.18
C SER A 192 16.36 -14.98 18.10
N HIS A 193 16.11 -13.67 17.93
CA HIS A 193 16.69 -12.60 18.76
C HIS A 193 15.65 -11.93 19.69
N ASP A 194 14.59 -12.69 20.02
CA ASP A 194 13.49 -12.26 20.89
C ASP A 194 12.80 -10.96 20.42
N ILE A 195 12.73 -10.75 19.10
CA ILE A 195 11.97 -9.66 18.48
C ILE A 195 10.60 -10.22 18.06
N PRO A 196 9.50 -9.78 18.69
CA PRO A 196 8.15 -10.17 18.29
C PRO A 196 7.85 -9.78 16.84
N VAL A 197 7.34 -10.76 16.09
CA VAL A 197 6.85 -10.61 14.72
C VAL A 197 5.36 -10.95 14.72
N GLY A 198 4.57 -10.18 13.99
CA GLY A 198 3.15 -10.47 13.81
C GLY A 198 2.92 -11.76 13.02
N PRO A 199 1.72 -12.34 13.10
CA PRO A 199 1.38 -13.62 12.46
C PRO A 199 1.29 -13.55 10.92
N GLY A 200 1.57 -12.38 10.33
CA GLY A 200 1.42 -12.04 8.92
C GLY A 200 0.42 -10.91 8.71
N ARG A 201 0.49 -10.24 7.57
CA ARG A 201 -0.48 -9.23 7.15
C ARG A 201 -0.80 -9.36 5.66
N GLY A 202 -1.97 -8.87 5.30
CA GLY A 202 -2.40 -8.81 3.90
C GLY A 202 -2.81 -10.20 3.40
N SER A 203 -2.58 -10.48 2.13
CA SER A 203 -2.90 -11.79 1.54
C SER A 203 -1.86 -12.87 1.84
N GLY A 204 -0.67 -12.52 2.35
CA GLY A 204 0.41 -13.48 2.61
C GLY A 204 0.02 -14.65 3.51
N ALA A 205 -0.91 -14.44 4.44
CA ALA A 205 -1.46 -15.49 5.31
C ALA A 205 -2.20 -16.61 4.56
N GLY A 206 -2.55 -16.43 3.28
CA GLY A 206 -3.14 -17.47 2.43
C GLY A 206 -2.14 -18.45 1.81
N SER A 207 -0.83 -18.25 2.00
CA SER A 207 0.21 -19.15 1.48
C SER A 207 0.62 -20.18 2.53
N LEU A 208 0.46 -21.46 2.18
CA LEU A 208 0.98 -22.57 2.97
C LEU A 208 2.52 -22.55 2.98
N VAL A 209 3.15 -22.16 1.88
CA VAL A 209 4.61 -21.98 1.81
C VAL A 209 5.07 -20.91 2.82
N ALA A 210 4.37 -19.77 2.91
CA ALA A 210 4.68 -18.74 3.89
C ALA A 210 4.54 -19.25 5.34
N TYR A 211 3.50 -20.04 5.61
CA TYR A 211 3.30 -20.68 6.92
C TYR A 211 4.40 -21.68 7.26
N SER A 212 4.78 -22.53 6.30
CA SER A 212 5.85 -23.51 6.44
C SER A 212 7.21 -22.86 6.69
N LEU A 213 7.52 -21.78 5.98
CA LEU A 213 8.75 -21.01 6.18
C LEU A 213 8.78 -20.19 7.47
N GLY A 214 7.65 -20.09 8.19
CA GLY A 214 7.55 -19.29 9.40
C GLY A 214 7.42 -17.78 9.15
N ILE A 215 7.13 -17.40 7.90
CA ILE A 215 6.79 -16.02 7.51
C ILE A 215 5.44 -15.62 8.11
N THR A 216 4.48 -16.53 8.06
CA THR A 216 3.17 -16.39 8.71
C THR A 216 2.99 -17.45 9.79
N ASP A 217 2.15 -17.15 10.79
CA ASP A 217 1.91 -18.05 11.93
C ASP A 217 0.49 -18.63 11.97
N LEU A 218 -0.37 -18.23 11.04
CA LEU A 218 -1.72 -18.77 10.87
C LEU A 218 -1.73 -19.88 9.82
N ASP A 219 -2.30 -21.04 10.18
CA ASP A 219 -2.52 -22.13 9.24
C ASP A 219 -3.62 -21.77 8.23
N PRO A 220 -3.35 -21.70 6.92
CA PRO A 220 -4.34 -21.29 5.93
C PRO A 220 -5.44 -22.33 5.68
N MET A 221 -5.19 -23.61 5.95
CA MET A 221 -6.06 -24.71 5.49
C MET A 221 -7.41 -24.76 6.23
N PRO A 222 -7.47 -24.69 7.59
CA PRO A 222 -8.74 -24.75 8.32
C PRO A 222 -9.67 -23.56 8.03
N TYR A 223 -9.08 -22.42 7.67
CA TYR A 223 -9.80 -21.16 7.48
C TYR A 223 -10.01 -20.81 6.00
N ASN A 224 -9.85 -21.76 5.07
CA ASN A 224 -10.07 -21.53 3.64
C ASN A 224 -9.34 -20.28 3.09
N LEU A 225 -8.11 -20.03 3.55
CA LEU A 225 -7.30 -18.94 3.03
C LEU A 225 -6.64 -19.39 1.73
N ILE A 226 -6.90 -18.66 0.64
CA ILE A 226 -6.51 -19.07 -0.71
C ILE A 226 -5.20 -18.41 -1.15
N PHE A 227 -4.34 -19.18 -1.80
CA PHE A 227 -3.02 -18.76 -2.23
C PHE A 227 -3.08 -17.78 -3.40
N GLU A 228 -4.01 -17.99 -4.32
CA GLU A 228 -4.17 -17.21 -5.55
C GLU A 228 -4.60 -15.77 -5.26
N ARG A 229 -5.17 -15.53 -4.07
CA ARG A 229 -5.43 -14.18 -3.57
C ARG A 229 -4.15 -13.45 -3.18
N PHE A 230 -3.11 -14.19 -2.80
CA PHE A 230 -1.76 -13.67 -2.56
C PHE A 230 -0.95 -13.58 -3.85
N LEU A 231 -0.79 -14.71 -4.54
CA LEU A 231 0.01 -14.83 -5.74
C LEU A 231 -0.79 -15.56 -6.83
N ASN A 232 -1.22 -14.80 -7.83
CA ASN A 232 -2.05 -15.32 -8.91
C ASN A 232 -1.17 -15.81 -10.08
N PRO A 233 -1.20 -17.10 -10.45
CA PRO A 233 -0.39 -17.64 -11.55
C PRO A 233 -0.75 -17.04 -12.93
N GLU A 234 -1.98 -16.57 -13.11
CA GLU A 234 -2.45 -15.96 -14.36
C GLU A 234 -2.04 -14.48 -14.50
N ARG A 235 -1.44 -13.91 -13.45
CA ARG A 235 -0.98 -12.52 -13.44
C ARG A 235 0.32 -12.40 -12.65
N ILE A 236 1.41 -12.17 -13.37
CA ILE A 236 2.68 -11.84 -12.74
C ILE A 236 2.55 -10.47 -12.07
N SER A 237 2.38 -10.49 -10.75
CA SER A 237 2.53 -9.32 -9.90
C SER A 237 3.35 -9.67 -8.69
N MET A 238 4.12 -8.69 -8.24
CA MET A 238 4.99 -8.86 -7.09
C MET A 238 4.20 -9.25 -5.83
N PRO A 239 4.63 -10.32 -5.13
CA PRO A 239 4.12 -10.62 -3.80
C PRO A 239 4.53 -9.52 -2.82
N ASP A 240 3.63 -9.15 -1.90
CA ASP A 240 3.88 -8.15 -0.87
C ASP A 240 3.56 -8.75 0.50
N PHE A 241 4.59 -9.19 1.21
CA PHE A 241 4.51 -9.54 2.63
C PHE A 241 4.70 -8.26 3.44
N ASP A 242 3.58 -7.72 3.91
CA ASP A 242 3.60 -6.74 4.97
C ASP A 242 4.02 -7.44 6.28
N VAL A 243 5.10 -7.01 6.92
CA VAL A 243 5.59 -7.65 8.15
C VAL A 243 5.52 -6.70 9.33
N ASP A 244 4.76 -7.09 10.34
CA ASP A 244 4.63 -6.35 11.59
C ASP A 244 5.74 -6.79 12.57
N PHE A 245 6.54 -5.83 13.04
CA PHE A 245 7.52 -6.00 14.12
C PHE A 245 7.09 -5.21 15.35
N CYS A 246 7.63 -5.55 16.52
CA CYS A 246 7.48 -4.66 17.66
C CYS A 246 8.18 -3.31 17.39
N GLN A 247 7.53 -2.21 17.77
CA GLN A 247 7.96 -0.86 17.43
C GLN A 247 9.40 -0.56 17.91
N GLU A 248 9.76 -1.06 19.09
CA GLU A 248 11.05 -0.77 19.73
C GLU A 248 12.25 -1.45 19.04
N ASN A 249 12.06 -2.63 18.44
CA ASN A 249 13.17 -3.41 17.89
C ASN A 249 13.19 -3.47 16.37
N ARG A 250 12.27 -2.78 15.69
CA ARG A 250 12.24 -2.72 14.23
C ARG A 250 13.59 -2.28 13.64
N GLN A 251 14.23 -1.27 14.23
CA GLN A 251 15.49 -0.74 13.72
C GLN A 251 16.60 -1.81 13.69
N ARG A 252 16.61 -2.74 14.65
CA ARG A 252 17.57 -3.86 14.69
C ARG A 252 17.40 -4.81 13.52
N VAL A 253 16.16 -5.00 13.04
CA VAL A 253 15.88 -5.83 11.86
C VAL A 253 16.37 -5.13 10.59
N ILE A 254 16.15 -3.82 10.49
CA ILE A 254 16.69 -3.02 9.37
C ILE A 254 18.22 -3.10 9.37
N GLU A 255 18.87 -2.90 10.51
CA GLU A 255 20.32 -3.04 10.66
C GLU A 255 20.83 -4.43 10.27
N TYR A 256 20.12 -5.50 10.66
CA TYR A 256 20.46 -6.87 10.24
C TYR A 256 20.43 -7.01 8.71
N VAL A 257 19.35 -6.56 8.09
CA VAL A 257 19.18 -6.60 6.63
C VAL A 257 20.26 -5.77 5.93
N THR A 258 20.54 -4.55 6.42
CA THR A 258 21.61 -3.68 5.92
C THR A 258 22.98 -4.34 6.02
N ASN A 259 23.29 -4.99 7.14
CA ASN A 259 24.56 -5.69 7.32
C ASN A 259 24.67 -6.95 6.45
N LYS A 260 23.57 -7.67 6.24
CA LYS A 260 23.55 -8.93 5.48
C LYS A 260 23.61 -8.72 3.97
N TYR A 261 22.82 -7.79 3.44
CA TYR A 261 22.71 -7.52 2.00
C TYR A 261 23.61 -6.37 1.53
N GLY A 262 24.21 -5.63 2.46
CA GLY A 262 25.13 -4.53 2.22
C GLY A 262 24.45 -3.16 2.28
N GLU A 263 25.15 -2.19 2.87
CA GLU A 263 24.64 -0.81 3.05
C GLU A 263 24.28 -0.12 1.72
N ALA A 264 25.02 -0.42 0.65
CA ALA A 264 24.75 0.14 -0.67
C ALA A 264 23.49 -0.47 -1.34
N SER A 265 23.03 -1.63 -0.87
CA SER A 265 21.91 -2.39 -1.43
C SER A 265 20.59 -2.15 -0.68
N VAL A 266 20.63 -1.39 0.42
CA VAL A 266 19.48 -1.14 1.30
C VAL A 266 19.24 0.36 1.45
N SER A 267 18.00 0.80 1.25
CA SER A 267 17.62 2.20 1.37
C SER A 267 16.19 2.34 1.86
N GLN A 268 15.88 3.46 2.53
CA GLN A 268 14.48 3.83 2.77
C GLN A 268 13.86 4.41 1.49
N ILE A 269 12.54 4.56 1.50
CA ILE A 269 11.76 5.09 0.37
C ILE A 269 11.37 6.54 0.67
N ILE A 270 11.50 7.45 -0.30
CA ILE A 270 11.04 8.83 -0.11
C ILE A 270 9.51 8.89 -0.06
N THR A 271 9.01 9.85 0.70
CA THR A 271 7.62 10.29 0.60
C THR A 271 7.58 11.77 0.28
N TYR A 272 6.58 12.18 -0.48
CA TYR A 272 6.38 13.58 -0.85
C TYR A 272 5.14 14.13 -0.14
N GLY A 273 5.37 14.96 0.88
CA GLY A 273 4.30 15.65 1.59
C GLY A 273 3.68 16.71 0.68
N LYS A 274 2.42 16.53 0.27
CA LYS A 274 1.69 17.50 -0.58
C LYS A 274 0.92 18.52 0.24
N LEU A 275 0.73 19.72 -0.31
CA LEU A 275 -0.15 20.75 0.24
C LEU A 275 -1.62 20.33 0.10
N GLN A 276 -2.18 19.74 1.16
CA GLN A 276 -3.62 19.46 1.26
C GLN A 276 -4.42 20.75 1.44
N ALA A 277 -5.71 20.77 1.08
CA ALA A 277 -6.59 21.94 1.13
C ALA A 277 -6.39 22.84 2.37
N ARG A 278 -6.56 22.29 3.58
CA ARG A 278 -6.39 23.04 4.85
C ARG A 278 -4.95 23.54 5.06
N ALA A 279 -3.96 22.75 4.67
CA ALA A 279 -2.55 23.12 4.80
C ALA A 279 -2.16 24.23 3.82
N ALA A 280 -2.69 24.18 2.58
CA ALA A 280 -2.51 25.23 1.59
C ALA A 280 -3.09 26.57 2.09
N ILE A 281 -4.33 26.58 2.60
CA ILE A 281 -4.93 27.78 3.22
C ILE A 281 -4.03 28.33 4.34
N ARG A 282 -3.56 27.45 5.25
CA ARG A 282 -2.72 27.86 6.38
C ARG A 282 -1.38 28.46 5.95
N ASP A 283 -0.70 27.81 5.03
CA ASP A 283 0.62 28.24 4.56
C ASP A 283 0.53 29.54 3.75
N VAL A 284 -0.46 29.68 2.86
CA VAL A 284 -0.68 30.92 2.09
C VAL A 284 -1.07 32.06 3.00
N GLY A 285 -1.99 31.84 3.93
CA GLY A 285 -2.41 32.88 4.88
C GLY A 285 -1.25 33.42 5.71
N ARG A 286 -0.37 32.53 6.20
CA ARG A 286 0.88 32.91 6.88
C ARG A 286 1.77 33.77 5.97
N VAL A 287 1.97 33.36 4.72
CA VAL A 287 2.83 34.07 3.76
C VAL A 287 2.26 35.43 3.37
N MET A 288 0.94 35.56 3.31
CA MET A 288 0.25 36.84 3.09
C MET A 288 0.27 37.76 4.33
N GLY A 289 0.73 37.27 5.49
CA GLY A 289 0.77 38.04 6.74
C GLY A 289 -0.56 38.11 7.47
N MET A 290 -1.50 37.21 7.18
CA MET A 290 -2.75 37.08 7.92
C MET A 290 -2.49 36.47 9.31
N THR A 291 -3.33 36.80 10.28
CA THR A 291 -3.24 36.22 11.62
C THR A 291 -3.72 34.76 11.61
N PHE A 292 -3.21 33.94 12.54
CA PHE A 292 -3.65 32.54 12.67
C PHE A 292 -5.16 32.42 12.86
N GLY A 293 -5.79 33.33 13.60
CA GLY A 293 -7.23 33.32 13.85
C GLY A 293 -8.05 33.54 12.58
N GLU A 294 -7.68 34.51 11.74
CA GLU A 294 -8.36 34.76 10.46
C GLU A 294 -8.27 33.53 9.54
N VAL A 295 -7.08 32.92 9.47
CA VAL A 295 -6.80 31.79 8.59
C VAL A 295 -7.47 30.50 9.07
N ASP A 296 -7.52 30.27 10.39
CA ASP A 296 -8.13 29.05 10.96
C ASP A 296 -9.65 29.05 10.81
N VAL A 297 -10.30 30.22 10.80
CA VAL A 297 -11.74 30.35 10.48
C VAL A 297 -12.02 29.81 9.07
N VAL A 298 -11.22 30.22 8.08
CA VAL A 298 -11.37 29.75 6.69
C VAL A 298 -11.04 28.26 6.58
N ALA A 299 -9.94 27.80 7.20
CA ALA A 299 -9.52 26.40 7.12
C ALA A 299 -10.52 25.42 7.76
N LYS A 300 -11.25 25.83 8.81
CA LYS A 300 -12.27 25.00 9.48
C LYS A 300 -13.54 24.80 8.65
N LEU A 301 -13.81 25.69 7.70
CA LEU A 301 -14.97 25.54 6.81
C LEU A 301 -14.74 24.45 5.74
N VAL A 302 -13.50 24.04 5.49
CA VAL A 302 -13.22 22.91 4.59
C VAL A 302 -13.76 21.62 5.22
N PRO A 303 -14.70 20.89 4.56
CA PRO A 303 -15.27 19.66 5.09
C PRO A 303 -14.22 18.57 5.43
N GLU A 304 -14.52 17.75 6.45
CA GLU A 304 -13.65 16.62 6.86
C GLU A 304 -13.90 15.38 6.00
N LYS A 305 -13.49 15.48 4.74
CA LYS A 305 -13.60 14.43 3.74
C LYS A 305 -12.22 14.08 3.20
N LEU A 306 -11.93 12.78 3.10
CA LEU A 306 -10.65 12.30 2.61
C LEU A 306 -10.46 12.72 1.14
N GLY A 307 -9.35 13.42 0.86
CA GLY A 307 -9.00 13.85 -0.49
C GLY A 307 -9.83 15.01 -1.05
N ILE A 308 -10.51 15.79 -0.20
CA ILE A 308 -11.23 16.99 -0.62
C ILE A 308 -10.29 18.02 -1.25
N THR A 309 -10.69 18.59 -2.38
CA THR A 309 -10.00 19.72 -3.01
C THR A 309 -10.59 21.05 -2.55
N LEU A 310 -9.85 22.14 -2.68
CA LEU A 310 -10.38 23.48 -2.39
C LEU A 310 -11.56 23.83 -3.29
N LYS A 311 -11.56 23.36 -4.53
CA LYS A 311 -12.70 23.53 -5.45
C LYS A 311 -13.95 22.83 -4.92
N ASP A 312 -13.84 21.56 -4.53
CA ASP A 312 -14.97 20.81 -3.96
C ASP A 312 -15.46 21.46 -2.66
N ALA A 313 -14.54 21.95 -1.82
CA ALA A 313 -14.89 22.64 -0.59
C ALA A 313 -15.70 23.93 -0.84
N ILE A 314 -15.35 24.71 -1.86
CA ILE A 314 -16.09 25.92 -2.26
C ILE A 314 -17.50 25.57 -2.80
N ASP A 315 -17.63 24.43 -3.48
CA ASP A 315 -18.90 23.97 -4.03
C ASP A 315 -19.83 23.36 -2.96
N GLU A 316 -19.26 22.64 -1.98
CA GLU A 316 -20.00 21.95 -0.91
C GLU A 316 -20.37 22.88 0.28
N GLU A 317 -19.56 23.91 0.57
CA GLU A 317 -19.76 24.80 1.72
C GLU A 317 -20.05 26.26 1.28
N PRO A 318 -21.33 26.69 1.27
CA PRO A 318 -21.72 28.03 0.84
C PRO A 318 -21.03 29.16 1.61
N ARG A 319 -20.72 28.96 2.90
CA ARG A 319 -20.06 29.98 3.73
C ARG A 319 -18.65 30.32 3.24
N LEU A 320 -17.94 29.38 2.59
CA LEU A 320 -16.65 29.67 1.97
C LEU A 320 -16.80 30.64 0.81
N ARG A 321 -17.82 30.42 -0.03
CA ARG A 321 -18.13 31.29 -1.17
C ARG A 321 -18.52 32.69 -0.70
N ASP A 322 -19.41 32.79 0.27
CA ASP A 322 -19.83 34.07 0.85
C ASP A 322 -18.64 34.85 1.43
N LEU A 323 -17.70 34.18 2.11
CA LEU A 323 -16.48 34.81 2.63
C LEU A 323 -15.54 35.28 1.52
N MET A 324 -15.39 34.52 0.44
CA MET A 324 -14.60 34.93 -0.72
C MET A 324 -15.19 36.16 -1.40
N GLU A 325 -16.52 36.25 -1.51
CA GLU A 325 -17.20 37.41 -2.12
C GLU A 325 -17.16 38.66 -1.23
N THR A 326 -17.17 38.49 0.08
CA THR A 326 -17.26 39.60 1.05
C THR A 326 -15.91 40.12 1.55
N ASP A 327 -14.89 39.27 1.64
CA ASP A 327 -13.55 39.65 2.08
C ASP A 327 -12.49 39.46 0.96
N PRO A 328 -12.00 40.56 0.36
CA PRO A 328 -10.96 40.51 -0.67
C PRO A 328 -9.67 39.80 -0.24
N LYS A 329 -9.33 39.82 1.06
CA LYS A 329 -8.16 39.09 1.57
C LYS A 329 -8.38 37.59 1.49
N VAL A 330 -9.58 37.13 1.85
CA VAL A 330 -9.97 35.71 1.76
C VAL A 330 -10.05 35.28 0.31
N ASN A 331 -10.56 36.12 -0.60
CA ASN A 331 -10.53 35.81 -2.03
C ASN A 331 -9.10 35.56 -2.55
N ASN A 332 -8.18 36.50 -2.28
CA ASN A 332 -6.77 36.37 -2.69
C ASN A 332 -6.09 35.15 -2.06
N LEU A 333 -6.39 34.87 -0.79
CA LEU A 333 -5.94 33.66 -0.08
C LEU A 333 -6.38 32.40 -0.82
N MET A 334 -7.66 32.30 -1.16
CA MET A 334 -8.24 31.12 -1.79
C MET A 334 -7.79 30.95 -3.24
N GLU A 335 -7.62 32.04 -4.00
CA GLU A 335 -7.06 32.00 -5.37
C GLU A 335 -5.62 31.46 -5.37
N LEU A 336 -4.77 31.95 -4.47
CA LEU A 336 -3.39 31.46 -4.35
C LEU A 336 -3.33 30.04 -3.80
N ALA A 337 -4.15 29.71 -2.80
CA ALA A 337 -4.21 28.37 -2.22
C ALA A 337 -4.62 27.32 -3.26
N GLN A 338 -5.60 27.62 -4.12
CA GLN A 338 -6.01 26.74 -5.23
C GLN A 338 -4.90 26.50 -6.25
N LYS A 339 -4.04 27.49 -6.51
CA LYS A 339 -2.91 27.33 -7.45
C LYS A 339 -1.80 26.43 -6.91
N ILE A 340 -1.65 26.34 -5.58
CA ILE A 340 -0.57 25.57 -4.95
C ILE A 340 -1.02 24.26 -4.30
N GLU A 341 -2.33 24.04 -4.19
CA GLU A 341 -2.91 22.79 -3.70
C GLU A 341 -2.35 21.60 -4.50
N GLY A 342 -2.00 20.52 -3.79
CA GLY A 342 -1.49 19.30 -4.39
C GLY A 342 -0.01 19.34 -4.80
N LEU A 343 0.65 20.51 -4.75
CA LEU A 343 2.09 20.61 -4.98
C LEU A 343 2.89 19.99 -3.82
N VAL A 344 4.11 19.56 -4.14
CA VAL A 344 5.03 18.95 -3.17
C VAL A 344 5.61 20.03 -2.26
N ARG A 345 5.50 19.85 -0.94
CA ARG A 345 6.01 20.76 0.09
C ARG A 345 7.37 20.36 0.62
N HIS A 346 7.57 19.07 0.91
CA HIS A 346 8.80 18.56 1.48
C HIS A 346 8.98 17.08 1.15
N ALA A 347 10.24 16.63 1.18
CA ALA A 347 10.60 15.23 1.22
C ALA A 347 10.50 14.73 2.67
N GLY A 348 9.86 13.59 2.85
CA GLY A 348 9.87 12.80 4.08
C GLY A 348 10.41 11.41 3.80
N ILE A 349 10.52 10.60 4.84
CA ILE A 349 10.93 9.19 4.74
C ILE A 349 9.71 8.32 5.00
N HIS A 350 9.53 7.29 4.18
CA HIS A 350 8.45 6.34 4.35
C HIS A 350 8.61 5.62 5.68
N ALA A 351 7.56 5.60 6.49
CA ALA A 351 7.68 5.16 7.87
C ALA A 351 8.01 3.66 8.01
N ALA A 352 7.67 2.81 7.04
CA ALA A 352 7.74 1.34 7.15
C ALA A 352 8.56 0.66 6.04
N GLY A 353 8.30 1.00 4.78
CA GLY A 353 9.00 0.51 3.60
C GLY A 353 10.50 0.76 3.54
N VAL A 354 11.24 -0.33 3.35
CA VAL A 354 12.67 -0.39 3.06
C VAL A 354 12.85 -1.10 1.72
N ILE A 355 13.68 -0.57 0.85
CA ILE A 355 14.09 -1.24 -0.39
C ILE A 355 15.33 -2.08 -0.13
N ILE A 356 15.32 -3.31 -0.65
CA ILE A 356 16.51 -4.17 -0.73
C ILE A 356 16.65 -4.53 -2.21
N ALA A 357 17.73 -4.08 -2.84
CA ALA A 357 17.99 -4.26 -4.27
C ALA A 357 19.11 -5.28 -4.54
N ASP A 358 19.26 -5.69 -5.81
CA ASP A 358 20.48 -6.34 -6.28
C ASP A 358 21.61 -5.32 -6.46
N GLY A 359 22.69 -5.50 -5.71
CA GLY A 359 23.86 -4.61 -5.80
C GLY A 359 23.56 -3.18 -5.32
N ASN A 360 24.26 -2.19 -5.89
CA ASN A 360 24.19 -0.81 -5.41
C ASN A 360 22.93 -0.10 -5.92
N ILE A 361 22.11 0.43 -5.01
CA ILE A 361 20.87 1.15 -5.32
C ILE A 361 21.09 2.34 -6.26
N ILE A 362 22.26 3.00 -6.20
CA ILE A 362 22.57 4.14 -7.07
C ILE A 362 22.58 3.75 -8.56
N SER A 363 22.82 2.47 -8.87
CA SER A 363 22.73 1.95 -10.23
C SER A 363 21.30 1.93 -10.78
N HIS A 364 20.30 1.94 -9.88
CA HIS A 364 18.87 1.82 -10.21
C HIS A 364 18.10 3.13 -9.97
N ALA A 365 18.42 3.86 -8.90
CA ALA A 365 17.70 5.06 -8.50
C ALA A 365 18.59 6.11 -7.81
N PRO A 366 18.31 7.41 -8.01
CA PRO A 366 18.99 8.47 -7.29
C PRO A 366 18.63 8.47 -5.80
N LEU A 367 19.58 8.91 -4.97
CA LEU A 367 19.42 8.96 -3.52
C LEU A 367 19.24 10.39 -3.00
N TYR A 368 18.46 10.53 -1.95
CA TYR A 368 18.32 11.67 -1.07
C TYR A 368 18.91 11.31 0.29
N ARG A 369 19.62 12.25 0.93
CA ARG A 369 20.15 12.06 2.28
C ARG A 369 19.13 12.62 3.28
N GLY A 370 18.61 11.74 4.14
CA GLY A 370 17.72 12.12 5.24
C GLY A 370 18.40 13.04 6.24
N THR A 371 17.60 13.66 7.12
CA THR A 371 18.10 14.58 8.16
C THR A 371 19.02 13.91 9.17
N GLU A 372 18.89 12.60 9.39
CA GLU A 372 19.74 11.82 10.30
C GLU A 372 20.84 11.06 9.55
N GLY A 373 20.98 11.30 8.24
CA GLY A 373 21.98 10.64 7.41
C GLY A 373 21.51 9.32 6.79
N GLU A 374 20.21 9.07 6.68
CA GLU A 374 19.68 7.88 6.02
C GLU A 374 19.82 7.99 4.50
N ASN A 375 20.08 6.87 3.82
CA ASN A 375 19.93 6.78 2.38
C ASN A 375 18.45 6.57 2.03
N VAL A 376 17.93 7.41 1.15
CA VAL A 376 16.51 7.40 0.76
C VAL A 376 16.42 7.43 -0.77
N VAL A 377 15.75 6.46 -1.39
CA VAL A 377 15.51 6.45 -2.83
C VAL A 377 14.54 7.58 -3.17
N GLN A 378 14.89 8.44 -4.16
CA GLN A 378 14.08 9.59 -4.55
C GLN A 378 12.82 9.23 -5.36
N TYR A 379 12.69 7.98 -5.80
CA TYR A 379 11.44 7.50 -6.34
C TYR A 379 10.50 7.15 -5.18
N ASP A 380 9.28 7.68 -5.21
CA ASP A 380 8.26 7.28 -4.25
C ASP A 380 7.93 5.79 -4.41
N MET A 381 7.09 5.26 -3.52
CA MET A 381 6.69 3.85 -3.53
C MET A 381 6.24 3.36 -4.93
N LYS A 382 5.40 4.12 -5.62
CA LYS A 382 4.84 3.70 -6.92
C LYS A 382 5.90 3.68 -8.01
N HIS A 383 6.77 4.68 -8.02
CA HIS A 383 7.82 4.78 -9.03
C HIS A 383 8.94 3.77 -8.78
N SER A 384 9.27 3.49 -7.51
CA SER A 384 10.21 2.44 -7.12
C SER A 384 9.73 1.06 -7.55
N GLU A 385 8.46 0.72 -7.29
CA GLU A 385 7.86 -0.55 -7.74
C GLU A 385 7.86 -0.66 -9.28
N LYS A 386 7.60 0.45 -9.98
CA LYS A 386 7.56 0.48 -11.45
C LYS A 386 8.92 0.20 -12.10
N ILE A 387 10.01 0.60 -11.46
CA ILE A 387 11.37 0.31 -11.93
C ILE A 387 11.91 -1.04 -11.41
N GLY A 388 11.07 -1.85 -10.76
CA GLY A 388 11.48 -3.18 -10.30
C GLY A 388 12.18 -3.20 -8.95
N LEU A 389 12.29 -2.07 -8.24
CA LEU A 389 12.81 -2.05 -6.87
C LEU A 389 11.76 -2.58 -5.90
N ILE A 390 12.20 -3.47 -5.03
CA ILE A 390 11.31 -4.23 -4.15
C ILE A 390 11.32 -3.61 -2.77
N LYS A 391 10.12 -3.24 -2.32
CA LYS A 391 9.91 -2.79 -0.95
C LYS A 391 9.64 -3.98 -0.04
N PHE A 392 10.05 -3.81 1.19
CA PHE A 392 9.72 -4.65 2.33
C PHE A 392 9.18 -3.72 3.40
N ASP A 393 7.93 -3.94 3.80
CA ASP A 393 7.26 -3.09 4.76
C ASP A 393 7.53 -3.59 6.19
N PHE A 394 8.35 -2.85 6.93
CA PHE A 394 8.65 -3.08 8.34
C PHE A 394 7.74 -2.21 9.21
N LEU A 395 6.57 -2.72 9.57
CA LEU A 395 5.62 -1.96 10.39
C LEU A 395 5.97 -2.11 11.88
N GLY A 396 5.79 -1.04 12.64
CA GLY A 396 5.94 -1.06 14.10
C GLY A 396 4.58 -1.18 14.78
N LEU A 397 4.19 -2.37 15.25
CA LEU A 397 2.92 -2.60 15.93
C LEU A 397 3.11 -2.57 17.45
N LYS A 398 2.50 -1.59 18.12
CA LYS A 398 2.56 -1.44 19.58
C LYS A 398 2.00 -2.66 20.31
N THR A 399 0.93 -3.26 19.79
CA THR A 399 0.29 -4.45 20.38
C THR A 399 1.28 -5.60 20.58
N LEU A 400 2.17 -5.86 19.60
CA LEU A 400 3.18 -6.90 19.74
C LEU A 400 4.17 -6.62 20.88
N THR A 401 4.44 -5.34 21.15
CA THR A 401 5.27 -4.92 22.28
C THR A 401 4.56 -5.25 23.60
N HIS A 402 3.27 -4.90 23.72
CA HIS A 402 2.47 -5.20 24.90
C HIS A 402 2.34 -6.71 25.17
N VAL A 403 2.10 -7.51 24.13
CA VAL A 403 2.03 -8.98 24.25
C VAL A 403 3.35 -9.55 24.75
N ASN A 404 4.48 -9.10 24.19
CA ASN A 404 5.81 -9.53 24.62
C ASN A 404 6.09 -9.20 26.10
N ASP A 405 5.75 -7.99 26.53
CA ASP A 405 5.93 -7.57 27.92
C ASP A 405 5.04 -8.38 28.87
N ALA A 406 3.80 -8.67 28.46
CA ALA A 406 2.92 -9.56 29.21
C ALA A 406 3.53 -10.96 29.37
N LEU A 407 4.07 -11.56 28.32
CA LEU A 407 4.73 -12.87 28.38
C LEU A 407 5.95 -12.86 29.31
N LYS A 408 6.80 -11.83 29.25
CA LYS A 408 7.95 -11.64 30.16
C LYS A 408 7.51 -11.52 31.61
N LEU A 409 6.42 -10.80 31.88
CA LEU A 409 5.86 -10.69 33.23
C LEU A 409 5.30 -12.03 33.73
N VAL A 410 4.68 -12.82 32.86
CA VAL A 410 4.23 -14.17 33.22
C VAL A 410 5.42 -15.07 33.55
N GLU A 411 6.48 -15.04 32.74
CA GLU A 411 7.71 -15.81 33.01
C GLU A 411 8.34 -15.40 34.35
N LYS A 412 8.48 -14.10 34.60
CA LYS A 412 9.04 -13.56 35.85
C LYS A 412 8.23 -13.95 37.09
N ASN A 413 6.90 -13.91 37.01
CA ASN A 413 6.03 -14.12 38.17
C ASN A 413 5.63 -15.60 38.39
N ARG A 414 5.64 -16.41 37.33
CA ARG A 414 5.15 -17.81 37.37
C ARG A 414 6.22 -18.84 37.02
N GLY A 415 7.40 -18.43 36.56
CA GLY A 415 8.47 -19.33 36.12
C GLY A 415 8.11 -20.15 34.87
N LYS A 416 7.05 -19.76 34.15
CA LYS A 416 6.58 -20.44 32.94
C LYS A 416 6.90 -19.60 31.73
N LYS A 417 7.73 -20.12 30.83
CA LYS A 417 8.02 -19.50 29.55
C LYS A 417 6.92 -19.87 28.55
N PHE A 418 6.19 -18.87 28.08
CA PHE A 418 5.16 -19.01 27.05
C PHE A 418 5.61 -18.30 25.78
N ARG A 419 5.30 -18.88 24.63
CA ARG A 419 5.42 -18.23 23.32
C ARG A 419 4.02 -17.98 22.77
N THR A 420 3.91 -17.02 21.86
CA THR A 420 2.65 -16.74 21.16
C THR A 420 2.14 -17.95 20.39
N GLU A 421 3.04 -18.74 19.81
CA GLU A 421 2.75 -19.99 19.07
C GLU A 421 2.12 -21.10 19.93
N ASP A 422 2.23 -20.99 21.26
CA ASP A 422 1.69 -21.97 22.21
C ASP A 422 0.21 -21.72 22.54
N ILE A 423 -0.36 -20.58 22.12
CA ILE A 423 -1.73 -20.18 22.43
C ILE A 423 -2.70 -20.89 21.48
N SER A 424 -3.66 -21.63 22.04
CA SER A 424 -4.70 -22.29 21.26
C SER A 424 -5.83 -21.34 20.91
N LEU A 425 -6.13 -21.21 19.61
CA LEU A 425 -7.28 -20.45 19.12
C LEU A 425 -8.62 -21.10 19.49
N THR A 426 -8.64 -22.32 20.02
CA THR A 426 -9.87 -23.02 20.45
C THR A 426 -10.14 -22.89 21.94
N ASP A 427 -9.34 -22.11 22.68
CA ASP A 427 -9.55 -21.89 24.11
C ASP A 427 -10.87 -21.15 24.38
N LYS A 428 -11.78 -21.83 25.08
CA LYS A 428 -13.09 -21.28 25.47
C LYS A 428 -12.99 -20.03 26.34
N GLY A 429 -11.90 -19.86 27.08
CA GLY A 429 -11.65 -18.69 27.93
C GLY A 429 -11.58 -17.39 27.13
N ILE A 430 -10.99 -17.42 25.93
CA ILE A 430 -10.90 -16.26 25.02
C ILE A 430 -12.30 -15.77 24.67
N TYR A 431 -13.16 -16.70 24.22
CA TYR A 431 -14.53 -16.39 23.81
C TYR A 431 -15.40 -15.93 24.98
N GLN A 432 -15.18 -16.45 26.19
CA GLN A 432 -15.92 -16.00 27.38
C GLN A 432 -15.63 -14.53 27.74
N VAL A 433 -14.37 -14.08 27.60
CA VAL A 433 -14.00 -12.67 27.82
C VAL A 433 -14.66 -11.79 26.77
N MET A 434 -14.56 -12.18 25.49
CA MET A 434 -15.22 -11.49 24.39
C MET A 434 -16.73 -11.39 24.60
N CYS A 435 -17.42 -12.50 24.90
CA CYS A 435 -18.87 -12.54 25.13
C CYS A 435 -19.36 -11.64 26.28
N LYS A 436 -18.52 -11.36 27.28
CA LYS A 436 -18.83 -10.43 28.37
C LYS A 436 -18.73 -8.96 27.92
N GLY A 437 -18.07 -8.70 26.81
CA GLY A 437 -17.71 -7.36 26.34
C GLY A 437 -16.59 -6.73 27.17
N ASP A 438 -15.72 -7.56 27.77
CA ASP A 438 -14.53 -7.10 28.48
C ASP A 438 -13.37 -6.93 27.50
N THR A 439 -13.55 -6.03 26.53
CA THR A 439 -12.64 -5.83 25.39
C THR A 439 -11.71 -4.63 25.56
N ALA A 440 -11.66 -4.04 26.76
CA ALA A 440 -10.75 -2.95 27.07
C ALA A 440 -9.29 -3.42 26.92
N GLY A 441 -8.54 -2.80 26.00
CA GLY A 441 -7.16 -3.19 25.68
C GLY A 441 -7.04 -4.43 24.77
N ILE A 442 -8.14 -4.94 24.22
CA ILE A 442 -8.11 -5.98 23.18
C ILE A 442 -8.03 -5.31 21.82
N PHE A 443 -6.91 -5.53 21.14
CA PHE A 443 -6.59 -4.91 19.86
C PHE A 443 -7.73 -5.02 18.83
N GLN A 444 -8.05 -3.91 18.15
CA GLN A 444 -9.17 -3.75 17.22
C GLN A 444 -10.60 -3.85 17.81
N PHE A 445 -10.76 -4.25 19.07
CA PHE A 445 -12.07 -4.47 19.70
C PHE A 445 -12.38 -3.53 20.88
N GLU A 446 -11.61 -2.45 21.03
CA GLU A 446 -11.72 -1.51 22.17
C GLU A 446 -12.89 -0.49 22.04
N GLY A 447 -13.40 -0.26 20.83
CA GLY A 447 -14.43 0.76 20.60
C GLY A 447 -15.78 0.38 21.22
N GLU A 448 -16.53 1.36 21.74
CA GLU A 448 -17.82 1.11 22.40
C GLU A 448 -18.80 0.34 21.51
N GLY A 449 -18.90 0.71 20.23
CA GLY A 449 -19.85 0.07 19.32
C GLY A 449 -19.43 -1.35 18.89
N ILE A 450 -18.14 -1.63 18.71
CA ILE A 450 -17.68 -3.00 18.39
C ILE A 450 -17.76 -3.91 19.63
N THR A 451 -17.55 -3.34 20.82
CA THR A 451 -17.74 -4.02 22.11
C THR A 451 -19.20 -4.46 22.28
N ASP A 452 -20.15 -3.56 22.01
CA ASP A 452 -21.58 -3.90 22.06
C ASP A 452 -21.97 -4.92 21.00
N LEU A 453 -21.40 -4.84 19.79
CA LEU A 453 -21.58 -5.83 18.76
C LEU A 453 -21.09 -7.22 19.19
N ILE A 454 -19.86 -7.32 19.72
CA ILE A 454 -19.32 -8.59 20.23
C ILE A 454 -20.25 -9.18 21.29
N ARG A 455 -20.71 -8.35 22.24
CA ARG A 455 -21.64 -8.80 23.28
C ARG A 455 -22.95 -9.33 22.69
N LYS A 456 -23.47 -8.70 21.64
CA LYS A 456 -24.68 -9.18 20.94
C LYS A 456 -24.41 -10.43 20.10
N ALA A 457 -23.22 -10.55 19.53
CA ALA A 457 -22.81 -11.64 18.65
C ALA A 457 -22.49 -12.93 19.38
N GLN A 458 -22.02 -12.86 20.63
CA GLN A 458 -21.62 -14.02 21.43
C GLN A 458 -20.70 -14.98 20.63
N PRO A 459 -19.47 -14.54 20.26
CA PRO A 459 -18.53 -15.37 19.51
C PRO A 459 -18.20 -16.67 20.24
N THR A 460 -18.14 -17.78 19.50
CA THR A 460 -17.87 -19.13 20.03
C THR A 460 -16.67 -19.80 19.38
N CYS A 461 -16.20 -19.27 18.25
CA CYS A 461 -15.04 -19.76 17.50
C CYS A 461 -14.29 -18.60 16.85
N PHE A 462 -13.12 -18.89 16.28
CA PHE A 462 -12.20 -17.88 15.77
C PHE A 462 -12.81 -17.14 14.57
N GLU A 463 -13.50 -17.88 13.70
CA GLU A 463 -14.17 -17.37 12.51
C GLU A 463 -15.22 -16.30 12.84
N ASP A 464 -15.85 -16.38 14.02
CA ASP A 464 -16.79 -15.36 14.49
C ASP A 464 -16.09 -14.03 14.71
N ILE A 465 -14.91 -14.05 15.34
CA ILE A 465 -14.10 -12.85 15.63
C ILE A 465 -13.66 -12.21 14.31
N VAL A 466 -13.20 -13.04 13.37
CA VAL A 466 -12.81 -12.59 12.02
C VAL A 466 -13.98 -11.96 11.28
N ALA A 467 -15.18 -12.56 11.35
CA ALA A 467 -16.38 -12.06 10.69
C ALA A 467 -16.85 -10.74 11.31
N ILE A 468 -16.86 -10.63 12.63
CA ILE A 468 -17.23 -9.40 13.34
C ILE A 468 -16.28 -8.26 12.96
N ASN A 469 -14.97 -8.52 12.97
CA ASN A 469 -13.96 -7.56 12.53
C ASN A 469 -14.21 -7.09 11.08
N ALA A 470 -14.52 -8.04 10.19
CA ALA A 470 -14.80 -7.73 8.81
C ALA A 470 -16.11 -6.93 8.65
N LEU A 471 -17.16 -7.22 9.41
CA LEU A 471 -18.46 -6.57 9.25
C LEU A 471 -18.54 -5.17 9.88
N TYR A 472 -17.73 -4.88 10.91
CA TYR A 472 -17.81 -3.63 11.67
C TYR A 472 -17.16 -2.43 10.96
N ARG A 473 -17.65 -2.09 9.75
CA ARG A 473 -17.15 -0.98 8.94
C ARG A 473 -18.27 -0.24 8.20
N PRO A 474 -18.09 1.06 7.86
CA PRO A 474 -19.06 1.79 7.04
C PRO A 474 -19.37 1.07 5.72
N GLY A 475 -20.64 0.75 5.48
CA GLY A 475 -21.09 -0.10 4.38
C GLY A 475 -21.64 -1.45 4.85
N PRO A 476 -20.79 -2.44 5.20
CA PRO A 476 -21.24 -3.76 5.63
C PRO A 476 -21.96 -3.77 7.00
N MET A 477 -21.95 -2.67 7.76
CA MET A 477 -22.70 -2.58 9.02
C MET A 477 -24.20 -2.89 8.87
N ASP A 478 -24.80 -2.61 7.71
CA ASP A 478 -26.22 -2.91 7.45
C ASP A 478 -26.51 -4.42 7.44
N MET A 479 -25.47 -5.26 7.28
CA MET A 479 -25.56 -6.72 7.25
C MET A 479 -25.43 -7.35 8.64
N ILE A 480 -24.95 -6.60 9.63
CA ILE A 480 -24.76 -7.08 11.00
C ILE A 480 -26.06 -7.64 11.60
N PRO A 481 -27.22 -6.98 11.48
CA PRO A 481 -28.47 -7.52 12.03
C PRO A 481 -28.83 -8.89 11.44
N ASP A 482 -28.64 -9.09 10.12
CA ASP A 482 -28.92 -10.36 9.46
C ASP A 482 -27.93 -11.45 9.91
N TYR A 483 -26.64 -11.10 10.01
CA TYR A 483 -25.60 -12.01 10.54
C TYR A 483 -25.94 -12.47 11.96
N LEU A 484 -26.31 -11.55 12.85
CA LEU A 484 -26.69 -11.85 14.23
C LEU A 484 -27.93 -12.74 14.32
N ALA A 485 -28.98 -12.44 13.55
CA ALA A 485 -30.22 -13.22 13.55
C ALA A 485 -29.99 -14.66 13.07
N ARG A 486 -29.19 -14.84 12.02
CA ARG A 486 -28.83 -16.17 11.50
C ARG A 486 -27.97 -16.95 12.49
N LYS A 487 -26.98 -16.30 13.09
CA LYS A 487 -26.11 -16.90 14.11
C LYS A 487 -26.89 -17.40 15.33
N LYS A 488 -27.85 -16.61 15.81
CA LYS A 488 -28.70 -16.97 16.97
C LYS A 488 -29.77 -18.01 16.65
N GLY A 489 -29.92 -18.39 15.38
CA GLY A 489 -30.99 -19.27 14.92
C GLY A 489 -32.37 -18.60 14.87
N GLU A 490 -32.44 -17.27 14.99
CA GLU A 490 -33.68 -16.49 14.85
C GLU A 490 -34.13 -16.42 13.38
N LYS A 491 -33.16 -16.51 12.45
CA LYS A 491 -33.40 -16.62 11.00
C LYS A 491 -32.72 -17.87 10.46
N LYS A 492 -33.39 -18.57 9.55
CA LYS A 492 -32.84 -19.76 8.90
C LYS A 492 -31.70 -19.39 7.95
N VAL A 493 -30.59 -20.13 8.02
CA VAL A 493 -29.50 -20.05 7.04
C VAL A 493 -29.94 -20.83 5.80
N GLU A 494 -30.08 -20.14 4.68
CA GLU A 494 -30.44 -20.74 3.39
C GLU A 494 -29.34 -20.45 2.37
N PHE A 495 -29.05 -21.45 1.54
CA PHE A 495 -28.06 -21.35 0.46
C PHE A 495 -28.78 -21.51 -0.88
N LEU A 496 -28.44 -20.66 -1.85
CA LEU A 496 -29.00 -20.73 -3.20
C LEU A 496 -28.67 -22.07 -3.89
N PHE A 497 -27.47 -22.58 -3.61
CA PHE A 497 -26.97 -23.88 -4.07
C PHE A 497 -26.34 -24.65 -2.89
N PRO A 498 -26.51 -25.98 -2.78
CA PRO A 498 -25.88 -26.81 -1.74
C PRO A 498 -24.36 -26.66 -1.69
N GLU A 499 -23.71 -26.45 -2.83
CA GLU A 499 -22.27 -26.29 -2.97
C GLU A 499 -21.72 -25.03 -2.30
N LEU A 500 -22.59 -24.07 -1.94
CA LEU A 500 -22.21 -22.86 -1.20
C LEU A 500 -22.07 -23.11 0.30
N GLU A 501 -22.66 -24.19 0.84
CA GLU A 501 -22.64 -24.45 2.27
C GLU A 501 -21.20 -24.53 2.83
N PRO A 502 -20.25 -25.30 2.24
CA PRO A 502 -18.88 -25.35 2.75
C PRO A 502 -18.15 -24.00 2.73
N ILE A 503 -18.55 -23.07 1.85
CA ILE A 503 -17.90 -21.77 1.65
C ILE A 503 -18.48 -20.71 2.59
N LEU A 504 -19.80 -20.73 2.80
CA LEU A 504 -20.53 -19.68 3.51
C LEU A 504 -21.00 -20.09 4.90
N LYS A 505 -20.80 -21.35 5.33
CA LYS A 505 -21.20 -21.84 6.65
C LYS A 505 -20.59 -21.01 7.79
N GLU A 506 -19.32 -20.66 7.67
CA GLU A 506 -18.60 -19.84 8.66
C GLU A 506 -19.15 -18.42 8.82
N THR A 507 -19.87 -17.91 7.83
CA THR A 507 -20.50 -16.58 7.83
C THR A 507 -22.02 -16.67 7.79
N TYR A 508 -22.57 -17.83 8.17
CA TYR A 508 -24.01 -18.09 8.23
C TYR A 508 -24.76 -17.76 6.93
N GLY A 509 -24.16 -18.08 5.78
CA GLY A 509 -24.76 -17.86 4.46
C GLY A 509 -24.66 -16.42 3.93
N ILE A 510 -23.86 -15.56 4.56
CA ILE A 510 -23.63 -14.17 4.11
C ILE A 510 -22.25 -14.08 3.46
N VAL A 511 -22.16 -13.43 2.29
CA VAL A 511 -20.87 -13.21 1.62
C VAL A 511 -20.17 -12.04 2.30
N VAL A 512 -19.12 -12.32 3.08
CA VAL A 512 -18.35 -11.31 3.82
C VAL A 512 -16.97 -11.11 3.22
N TYR A 513 -16.38 -12.19 2.69
CA TYR A 513 -14.98 -12.21 2.28
C TYR A 513 -14.80 -12.20 0.76
N GLN A 514 -13.69 -11.63 0.32
CA GLN A 514 -13.23 -11.67 -1.07
C GLN A 514 -12.89 -13.09 -1.50
N GLU A 515 -12.35 -13.90 -0.60
CA GLU A 515 -12.04 -15.31 -0.81
C GLU A 515 -13.31 -16.13 -1.03
N GLN A 516 -14.41 -15.79 -0.36
CA GLN A 516 -15.71 -16.45 -0.61
C GLN A 516 -16.20 -16.19 -2.04
N VAL A 517 -16.12 -14.95 -2.53
CA VAL A 517 -16.47 -14.63 -3.93
C VAL A 517 -15.66 -15.48 -4.92
N GLN A 518 -14.36 -15.65 -4.65
CA GLN A 518 -13.48 -16.44 -5.51
C GLN A 518 -13.84 -17.93 -5.48
N LEU A 519 -14.02 -18.50 -4.29
CA LEU A 519 -14.42 -19.89 -4.10
C LEU A 519 -15.79 -20.18 -4.73
N ILE A 520 -16.74 -19.24 -4.63
CA ILE A 520 -18.05 -19.34 -5.27
C ILE A 520 -17.91 -19.38 -6.78
N ALA A 521 -17.13 -18.47 -7.37
CA ALA A 521 -16.92 -18.45 -8.82
C ALA A 521 -16.25 -19.73 -9.33
N ALA A 522 -15.26 -20.23 -8.61
CA ALA A 522 -14.60 -21.49 -8.94
C ALA A 522 -15.57 -22.67 -8.87
N LYS A 523 -16.38 -22.74 -7.81
CA LYS A 523 -17.27 -23.88 -7.55
C LYS A 523 -18.52 -23.89 -8.43
N ILE A 524 -19.15 -22.74 -8.64
CA ILE A 524 -20.42 -22.62 -9.37
C ILE A 524 -20.19 -22.43 -10.86
N ALA A 525 -19.17 -21.68 -11.27
CA ALA A 525 -18.98 -21.24 -12.64
C ALA A 525 -17.68 -21.72 -13.31
N ASN A 526 -17.00 -22.74 -12.75
CA ASN A 526 -15.76 -23.30 -13.29
C ASN A 526 -14.70 -22.24 -13.60
N TYR A 527 -14.56 -21.26 -12.71
CA TYR A 527 -13.41 -20.37 -12.76
C TYR A 527 -12.19 -21.10 -12.22
N SER A 528 -11.02 -20.86 -12.81
CA SER A 528 -9.78 -21.07 -12.06
C SER A 528 -9.75 -20.09 -10.86
N LEU A 529 -8.99 -20.39 -9.81
CA LEU A 529 -8.84 -19.42 -8.71
C LEU A 529 -8.11 -18.13 -9.17
N GLY A 530 -7.31 -18.21 -10.24
CA GLY A 530 -6.70 -17.05 -10.89
C GLY A 530 -7.71 -16.17 -11.62
N GLU A 531 -8.59 -16.78 -12.42
CA GLU A 531 -9.70 -16.09 -13.09
C GLU A 531 -10.64 -15.46 -12.05
N ALA A 532 -10.85 -16.14 -10.92
CA ALA A 532 -11.73 -15.68 -9.86
C ALA A 532 -11.18 -14.42 -9.15
N ASP A 533 -9.86 -14.28 -8.97
CA ASP A 533 -9.29 -13.01 -8.47
C ASP A 533 -9.52 -11.87 -9.47
N MET A 534 -9.47 -12.15 -10.79
CA MET A 534 -9.78 -11.16 -11.82
C MET A 534 -11.25 -10.71 -11.74
N LEU A 535 -12.19 -11.64 -11.56
CA LEU A 535 -13.60 -11.33 -11.31
C LEU A 535 -13.78 -10.42 -10.09
N ARG A 536 -13.17 -10.77 -8.95
CA ARG A 536 -13.21 -9.96 -7.73
C ARG A 536 -12.71 -8.54 -7.97
N ARG A 537 -11.61 -8.36 -8.72
CA ARG A 537 -11.07 -7.04 -9.05
C ARG A 537 -12.03 -6.23 -9.92
N ALA A 538 -12.66 -6.86 -10.91
CA ALA A 538 -13.67 -6.23 -11.76
C ALA A 538 -14.84 -5.71 -10.92
N MET A 539 -15.35 -6.53 -9.99
CA MET A 539 -16.40 -6.16 -9.05
C MET A 539 -15.99 -4.97 -8.16
N GLY A 540 -14.76 -4.97 -7.65
CA GLY A 540 -14.24 -3.87 -6.82
C GLY A 540 -14.10 -2.54 -7.58
N LYS A 541 -13.68 -2.56 -8.86
CA LYS A 541 -13.48 -1.35 -9.68
C LYS A 541 -14.75 -0.78 -10.31
N LYS A 542 -15.85 -1.55 -10.35
CA LYS A 542 -17.15 -1.14 -10.91
C LYS A 542 -17.10 -0.73 -12.39
N ILE A 543 -16.28 -1.40 -13.20
CA ILE A 543 -16.23 -1.14 -14.64
C ILE A 543 -17.40 -1.88 -15.28
N ALA A 544 -18.43 -1.15 -15.71
CA ALA A 544 -19.70 -1.71 -16.18
C ALA A 544 -19.52 -2.71 -17.35
N GLU A 545 -18.64 -2.39 -18.29
CA GLU A 545 -18.32 -3.22 -19.45
C GLU A 545 -17.71 -4.57 -19.02
N VAL A 546 -16.66 -4.53 -18.19
CA VAL A 546 -15.99 -5.73 -17.67
C VAL A 546 -16.95 -6.57 -16.81
N MET A 547 -17.82 -5.93 -16.03
CA MET A 547 -18.83 -6.64 -15.23
C MET A 547 -19.84 -7.40 -16.09
N ALA A 548 -20.24 -6.85 -17.25
CA ALA A 548 -21.15 -7.54 -18.16
C ALA A 548 -20.50 -8.77 -18.82
N GLU A 549 -19.22 -8.66 -19.20
CA GLU A 549 -18.43 -9.78 -19.73
C GLU A 549 -18.30 -10.90 -18.68
N GLN A 550 -17.94 -10.52 -17.45
CA GLN A 550 -17.80 -11.45 -16.33
C GLN A 550 -19.13 -12.12 -15.96
N LYS A 551 -20.25 -11.39 -16.00
CA LYS A 551 -21.59 -11.97 -15.80
C LYS A 551 -21.90 -13.04 -16.85
N THR A 552 -21.59 -12.75 -18.11
CA THR A 552 -21.78 -13.70 -19.21
C THR A 552 -20.92 -14.96 -19.03
N ARG A 553 -19.63 -14.79 -18.69
CA ARG A 553 -18.72 -15.91 -18.40
C ARG A 553 -19.17 -16.73 -17.19
N PHE A 554 -19.69 -16.09 -16.14
CA PHE A 554 -20.22 -16.76 -14.95
C PHE A 554 -21.43 -17.64 -15.29
N LEU A 555 -22.40 -17.09 -16.04
CA LEU A 555 -23.59 -17.84 -16.43
C LEU A 555 -23.26 -19.00 -17.39
N SER A 556 -22.30 -18.83 -18.29
CA SER A 556 -21.82 -19.94 -19.14
C SER A 556 -21.25 -21.08 -18.30
N GLY A 557 -20.38 -20.77 -17.35
CA GLY A 557 -19.79 -21.78 -16.46
C GLY A 557 -20.84 -22.46 -15.56
N ALA A 558 -21.79 -21.69 -15.04
CA ALA A 558 -22.90 -22.23 -14.26
C ALA A 558 -23.77 -23.17 -15.10
N LYS A 559 -23.99 -22.84 -16.38
CA LYS A 559 -24.69 -23.71 -17.34
C LYS A 559 -23.94 -25.03 -17.56
N GLU A 560 -22.63 -24.98 -17.71
CA GLU A 560 -21.77 -26.16 -17.88
C GLU A 560 -21.82 -27.07 -16.64
N ASN A 561 -21.89 -26.48 -15.45
CA ASN A 561 -22.12 -27.17 -14.18
C ASN A 561 -23.58 -27.60 -13.94
N GLN A 562 -24.47 -27.41 -14.92
CA GLN A 562 -25.88 -27.81 -14.88
C GLN A 562 -26.68 -27.13 -13.75
N HIS A 563 -26.28 -25.91 -13.37
CA HIS A 563 -27.00 -25.10 -12.40
C HIS A 563 -28.14 -24.28 -13.05
N ASP A 564 -29.15 -23.92 -12.25
CA ASP A 564 -30.23 -23.04 -12.68
C ASP A 564 -29.69 -21.64 -12.95
N LEU A 565 -29.83 -21.17 -14.20
CA LEU A 565 -29.31 -19.87 -14.65
C LEU A 565 -29.96 -18.68 -13.94
N LYS A 566 -31.23 -18.78 -13.53
CA LYS A 566 -31.88 -17.69 -12.79
C LYS A 566 -31.27 -17.55 -11.40
N LYS A 567 -31.03 -18.68 -10.72
CA LYS A 567 -30.35 -18.68 -9.42
C LYS A 567 -28.89 -18.26 -9.54
N ALA A 568 -28.21 -18.63 -10.63
CA ALA A 568 -26.83 -18.24 -10.87
C ALA A 568 -26.73 -16.73 -11.14
N GLU A 569 -27.69 -16.16 -11.86
CA GLU A 569 -27.81 -14.72 -12.07
C GLU A 569 -28.06 -13.98 -10.75
N GLU A 570 -29.01 -14.45 -9.94
CA GLU A 570 -29.27 -13.91 -8.60
C GLU A 570 -28.01 -13.96 -7.72
N LEU A 571 -27.28 -15.08 -7.74
CA LEU A 571 -26.02 -15.24 -7.01
C LEU A 571 -24.96 -14.26 -7.52
N PHE A 572 -24.84 -14.04 -8.83
CA PHE A 572 -23.89 -13.09 -9.39
C PHE A 572 -24.18 -11.65 -8.96
N ASP A 573 -25.45 -11.24 -9.04
CA ASP A 573 -25.87 -9.89 -8.66
C ASP A 573 -25.67 -9.67 -7.15
N THR A 574 -25.97 -10.69 -6.34
CA THR A 574 -25.65 -10.76 -4.92
C THR A 574 -24.16 -10.54 -4.69
N MET A 575 -23.29 -11.36 -5.30
CA MET A 575 -21.83 -11.20 -5.18
C MET A 575 -21.34 -9.83 -5.61
N ALA A 576 -21.88 -9.24 -6.69
CA ALA A 576 -21.49 -7.92 -7.17
C ALA A 576 -21.86 -6.80 -6.19
N GLU A 577 -22.98 -6.94 -5.48
CA GLU A 577 -23.35 -6.04 -4.39
C GLU A 577 -22.41 -6.19 -3.19
N PHE A 578 -22.15 -7.43 -2.76
CA PHE A 578 -21.29 -7.72 -1.61
C PHE A 578 -19.81 -7.39 -1.86
N ALA A 579 -19.30 -7.60 -3.08
CA ALA A 579 -17.91 -7.32 -3.42
C ALA A 579 -17.55 -5.84 -3.29
N LYS A 580 -18.54 -4.92 -3.22
CA LYS A 580 -18.32 -3.51 -2.86
C LYS A 580 -17.74 -3.35 -1.45
N TYR A 581 -18.08 -4.28 -0.56
CA TYR A 581 -17.74 -4.25 0.87
C TYR A 581 -16.92 -5.47 1.33
N GLY A 582 -16.73 -6.46 0.43
CA GLY A 582 -16.04 -7.70 0.71
C GLY A 582 -14.62 -7.47 1.21
N PHE A 583 -14.24 -8.19 2.26
CA PHE A 583 -12.93 -8.02 2.92
C PHE A 583 -11.93 -9.12 2.58
N ASN A 584 -10.64 -8.78 2.65
CA ASN A 584 -9.58 -9.78 2.56
C ASN A 584 -9.57 -10.59 3.87
N LYS A 585 -9.99 -11.84 3.81
CA LYS A 585 -10.06 -12.74 4.96
C LYS A 585 -8.69 -13.04 5.52
N SER A 586 -7.69 -13.25 4.66
CA SER A 586 -6.31 -13.52 5.08
C SER A 586 -5.76 -12.40 5.96
N HIS A 587 -6.05 -11.15 5.59
CA HIS A 587 -5.68 -9.98 6.39
C HIS A 587 -6.45 -9.90 7.71
N ALA A 588 -7.77 -10.10 7.66
CA ALA A 588 -8.65 -10.07 8.82
C ALA A 588 -8.26 -11.13 9.86
N ALA A 589 -8.04 -12.36 9.39
CA ALA A 589 -7.69 -13.50 10.22
C ALA A 589 -6.34 -13.29 10.89
N ALA A 590 -5.32 -12.84 10.16
CA ALA A 590 -4.01 -12.60 10.75
C ALA A 590 -4.06 -11.51 11.84
N TYR A 591 -4.82 -10.43 11.65
CA TYR A 591 -5.01 -9.42 12.69
C TYR A 591 -5.82 -9.94 13.89
N CYS A 592 -6.80 -10.82 13.67
CA CYS A 592 -7.57 -11.44 14.74
C CYS A 592 -6.77 -12.48 15.54
N VAL A 593 -5.62 -12.97 15.04
CA VAL A 593 -4.69 -13.77 15.86
C VAL A 593 -3.94 -12.89 16.87
N VAL A 594 -3.71 -11.61 16.54
CA VAL A 594 -3.06 -10.65 17.45
C VAL A 594 -4.02 -10.16 18.53
N ALA A 595 -5.31 -10.04 18.19
CA ALA A 595 -6.39 -9.72 19.12
C ALA A 595 -6.70 -10.89 20.05
#